data_AF-A0AAU9CE49-F1
#
_entry.id   AF-A0AAU9CE49-F1
#
_cell.length_a   1.000
_cell.length_b   1.000
_cell.length_c   1.000
_cell.angle_alpha   90.00
_cell.angle_beta   90.00
_cell.angle_gamma   90.00
#
_symmetry.space_group_name_H-M   'P 1'
#
loop_
_entity.id
_entity.type
_entity.pdbx_description
1 polymer ?
#
loop_
_entity_poly.entity_id
_entity_poly.type
_entity_poly.pdbx_seq_one_letter_code
_entity_poly.pdbx_strand_id
1 'polypeptide(L)'
;MYRWHQGRPVKVTLGRFPAMTVEQARQAARKLLGEMAEGKNPQAEKRRRRAEAVTLAQAVDDYLAIRDLKPGTVADVRKMMAWGLADWQDKRLSAIRQDMVERRYQALCEKSPACANQTMRYLRAVLNFAMARYSAPDGSPILPANPVQRLTLTRAWKRVDRRRTLIRPHELPAWWQALDQINLLHADFFRLVLLTGLRKSEALGLTWEDVDLKARLLTVTDTKARRPHALPLTDYLAGMLERHRHRQRCDRRLHRHRYRAAAGPDAAGNRLRAENGGGEGKRRCHAIATEGGLTMCRQETAERIREMAQELPEEDAIARCRYHTE
;
A
#
# COMPACT_ATOMS: atom_id res chain seq x y z
N MET A 1 -37.86 -27.00 20.29
CA MET A 1 -38.00 -27.18 21.74
C MET A 1 -36.92 -26.34 22.43
N TYR A 2 -37.29 -25.48 23.36
CA TYR A 2 -36.34 -24.65 24.12
C TYR A 2 -35.75 -25.51 25.25
N ARG A 3 -34.43 -25.53 25.42
CA ARG A 3 -33.81 -26.05 26.64
C ARG A 3 -32.66 -25.16 27.08
N TRP A 4 -32.45 -25.17 28.38
CA TRP A 4 -31.51 -24.34 29.11
C TRP A 4 -30.13 -25.03 29.10
N HIS A 5 -29.11 -24.39 28.55
CA HIS A 5 -27.71 -24.75 28.79
C HIS A 5 -27.10 -23.60 29.60
N GLN A 6 -26.61 -23.91 30.81
CA GLN A 6 -26.14 -22.91 31.79
C GLN A 6 -27.13 -21.74 32.00
N GLY A 7 -28.43 -22.04 32.17
CA GLY A 7 -29.44 -21.02 32.44
C GLY A 7 -29.81 -20.13 31.24
N ARG A 8 -29.39 -20.47 30.00
CA ARG A 8 -29.82 -19.75 28.78
C ARG A 8 -30.51 -20.67 27.76
N PRO A 9 -31.63 -20.24 27.15
CA PRO A 9 -32.31 -21.03 26.12
C PRO A 9 -31.50 -21.08 24.82
N VAL A 10 -31.16 -22.30 24.36
CA VAL A 10 -30.48 -22.53 23.07
C VAL A 10 -31.48 -23.09 22.05
N LYS A 11 -31.59 -22.44 20.87
CA LYS A 11 -32.47 -22.86 19.77
C LYS A 11 -31.65 -23.47 18.63
N VAL A 12 -31.91 -24.71 18.23
CA VAL A 12 -31.27 -25.34 17.06
C VAL A 12 -32.31 -25.73 16.01
N THR A 13 -32.10 -25.30 14.76
CA THR A 13 -32.89 -25.71 13.59
C THR A 13 -32.36 -27.03 13.04
N LEU A 14 -33.23 -28.04 12.93
CA LEU A 14 -32.86 -29.40 12.49
C LEU A 14 -33.05 -29.61 10.98
N GLY A 15 -34.07 -28.97 10.39
CA GLY A 15 -34.41 -29.08 8.97
C GLY A 15 -35.72 -28.35 8.64
N ARG A 16 -36.10 -28.36 7.36
CA ARG A 16 -37.34 -27.75 6.84
C ARG A 16 -38.18 -28.84 6.15
N PHE A 17 -39.48 -28.92 6.48
CA PHE A 17 -40.41 -29.83 5.82
C PHE A 17 -40.69 -29.34 4.38
N PRO A 18 -40.80 -30.20 3.36
CA PRO A 18 -40.82 -31.67 3.39
C PRO A 18 -39.46 -32.37 3.25
N ALA A 19 -38.35 -31.63 3.12
CA ALA A 19 -37.01 -32.20 2.95
C ALA A 19 -36.51 -33.01 4.17
N MET A 20 -37.14 -32.85 5.33
CA MET A 20 -36.93 -33.67 6.52
C MET A 20 -38.28 -34.15 7.05
N THR A 21 -38.44 -35.46 7.23
CA THR A 21 -39.69 -36.04 7.75
C THR A 21 -39.81 -35.80 9.26
N VAL A 22 -41.03 -35.88 9.78
CA VAL A 22 -41.30 -35.69 11.22
C VAL A 22 -40.56 -36.72 12.08
N GLU A 23 -40.42 -37.96 11.61
CA GLU A 23 -39.67 -39.00 12.31
C GLU A 23 -38.17 -38.73 12.35
N GLN A 24 -37.59 -38.34 11.21
CA GLN A 24 -36.18 -37.94 11.15
C GLN A 24 -35.91 -36.75 12.09
N ALA A 25 -36.82 -35.78 12.14
CA ALA A 25 -36.70 -34.64 13.05
C ALA A 25 -36.74 -35.06 14.53
N ARG A 26 -37.61 -36.00 14.91
CA ARG A 26 -37.67 -36.56 16.28
C ARG A 26 -36.37 -37.30 16.65
N GLN A 27 -35.83 -38.10 15.73
CA GLN A 27 -34.61 -38.87 15.96
C GLN A 27 -33.38 -37.95 16.10
N ALA A 28 -33.24 -36.96 15.23
CA ALA A 28 -32.20 -35.93 15.31
C ALA A 28 -32.32 -35.09 16.59
N ALA A 29 -33.54 -34.76 17.01
CA ALA A 29 -33.78 -34.05 18.27
C ALA A 29 -33.31 -34.85 19.48
N ARG A 30 -33.61 -36.16 19.55
CA ARG A 30 -33.15 -37.05 20.64
C ARG A 30 -31.62 -37.12 20.72
N LYS A 31 -30.94 -37.20 19.57
CA LYS A 31 -29.47 -37.21 19.53
C LYS A 31 -28.86 -35.91 20.05
N LEU A 32 -29.35 -34.75 19.59
CA LEU A 32 -28.90 -33.45 20.10
C LEU A 32 -29.19 -33.28 21.60
N LEU A 33 -30.33 -33.81 22.07
CA LEU A 33 -30.67 -33.77 23.50
C LEU A 33 -29.69 -34.59 24.35
N GLY A 34 -29.21 -35.73 23.85
CA GLY A 34 -28.14 -36.50 24.48
C GLY A 34 -26.83 -35.72 24.56
N GLU A 35 -26.39 -35.14 23.44
CA GLU A 35 -25.17 -34.31 23.38
C GLU A 35 -25.22 -33.11 24.34
N MET A 36 -26.39 -32.46 24.47
CA MET A 36 -26.60 -31.35 25.40
C MET A 36 -26.65 -31.80 26.87
N ALA A 37 -27.13 -33.01 27.16
CA ALA A 37 -27.14 -33.58 28.51
C ALA A 37 -25.72 -33.91 29.00
N GLU A 38 -24.81 -34.30 28.09
CA GLU A 38 -23.37 -34.41 28.34
C GLU A 38 -22.65 -33.05 28.49
N GLY A 39 -23.39 -31.94 28.40
CA GLY A 39 -22.84 -30.58 28.53
C GLY A 39 -22.26 -30.01 27.23
N LYS A 40 -22.27 -30.74 26.10
CA LYS A 40 -21.75 -30.27 24.82
C LYS A 40 -22.83 -29.45 24.10
N ASN A 41 -22.56 -28.17 23.85
CA ASN A 41 -23.47 -27.31 23.07
C ASN A 41 -23.14 -27.40 21.56
N PRO A 42 -24.01 -27.97 20.70
CA PRO A 42 -23.72 -28.13 19.28
C PRO A 42 -23.60 -26.81 18.51
N GLN A 43 -24.21 -25.72 19.00
CA GLN A 43 -24.01 -24.39 18.42
C GLN A 43 -22.67 -23.78 18.81
N ALA A 44 -22.22 -24.03 20.04
CA ALA A 44 -20.89 -23.64 20.46
C ALA A 44 -19.85 -24.36 19.59
N GLU A 45 -19.99 -25.66 19.39
CA GLU A 45 -19.11 -26.44 18.50
C GLU A 45 -19.11 -25.91 17.05
N LYS A 46 -20.29 -25.63 16.47
CA LYS A 46 -20.39 -25.03 15.12
C LYS A 46 -19.76 -23.63 15.04
N ARG A 47 -19.96 -22.80 16.06
CA ARG A 47 -19.33 -21.46 16.15
C ARG A 47 -17.82 -21.57 16.31
N ARG A 48 -17.34 -22.53 17.12
CA ARG A 48 -15.90 -22.84 17.30
C ARG A 48 -15.27 -23.27 15.98
N ARG A 49 -15.88 -24.21 15.26
CA ARG A 49 -15.39 -24.65 13.94
C ARG A 49 -15.36 -23.53 12.90
N ARG A 50 -16.35 -22.63 12.91
CA ARG A 50 -16.37 -21.45 12.01
C ARG A 50 -15.27 -20.46 12.37
N ALA A 51 -15.10 -20.16 13.64
CA ALA A 51 -14.01 -19.35 14.17
C ALA A 51 -12.64 -19.94 13.78
N GLU A 52 -12.41 -21.22 14.04
CA GLU A 52 -11.17 -21.93 13.71
C GLU A 52 -10.90 -22.02 12.19
N ALA A 53 -11.94 -21.89 11.35
CA ALA A 53 -11.82 -21.91 9.90
C ALA A 53 -11.48 -20.55 9.27
N VAL A 54 -11.42 -19.46 10.05
CA VAL A 54 -11.08 -18.13 9.54
C VAL A 54 -9.69 -18.16 8.92
N THR A 55 -9.61 -17.72 7.67
CA THR A 55 -8.36 -17.61 6.91
C THR A 55 -7.69 -16.26 7.11
N LEU A 56 -6.41 -16.15 6.75
CA LEU A 56 -5.70 -14.88 6.77
C LEU A 56 -6.35 -13.86 5.82
N ALA A 57 -6.76 -14.27 4.61
CA ALA A 57 -7.41 -13.38 3.65
C ALA A 57 -8.69 -12.77 4.22
N GLN A 58 -9.56 -13.59 4.82
CA GLN A 58 -10.79 -13.12 5.47
C GLN A 58 -10.48 -12.17 6.62
N ALA A 59 -9.48 -12.47 7.45
CA ALA A 59 -9.09 -11.59 8.55
C ALA A 59 -8.53 -10.24 8.06
N VAL A 60 -7.81 -10.24 6.93
CA VAL A 60 -7.31 -9.00 6.29
C VAL A 60 -8.49 -8.17 5.76
N ASP A 61 -9.43 -8.80 5.06
CA ASP A 61 -10.60 -8.08 4.52
C ASP A 61 -11.49 -7.53 5.64
N ASP A 62 -11.76 -8.31 6.69
CA ASP A 62 -12.50 -7.85 7.86
C ASP A 62 -11.77 -6.71 8.59
N TYR A 63 -10.44 -6.79 8.70
CA TYR A 63 -9.62 -5.73 9.29
C TYR A 63 -9.73 -4.41 8.50
N LEU A 64 -9.70 -4.50 7.17
CA LEU A 64 -9.79 -3.35 6.28
C LEU A 64 -11.21 -2.79 6.20
N ALA A 65 -12.24 -3.62 6.37
CA ALA A 65 -13.64 -3.19 6.33
C ALA A 65 -14.08 -2.44 7.60
N ILE A 66 -13.57 -2.86 8.77
CA ILE A 66 -13.96 -2.25 10.06
C ILE A 66 -13.19 -0.97 10.36
N ARG A 67 -11.95 -0.84 9.90
CA ARG A 67 -11.12 0.33 10.20
C ARG A 67 -11.31 1.44 9.17
N ASP A 68 -11.53 2.65 9.67
CA ASP A 68 -11.42 3.87 8.87
C ASP A 68 -9.94 4.17 8.56
N LEU A 69 -9.46 3.68 7.42
CA LEU A 69 -8.09 3.84 6.94
C LEU A 69 -8.06 4.64 5.64
N LYS A 70 -7.04 5.50 5.50
CA LYS A 70 -6.79 6.18 4.21
C LYS A 70 -6.59 5.14 3.09
N PRO A 71 -7.07 5.40 1.85
CA PRO A 71 -6.94 4.46 0.72
C PRO A 71 -5.51 3.98 0.47
N GLY A 72 -4.52 4.87 0.59
CA GLY A 72 -3.11 4.51 0.45
C GLY A 72 -2.64 3.46 1.48
N THR A 73 -3.14 3.55 2.73
CA THR A 73 -2.83 2.55 3.77
C THR A 73 -3.48 1.20 3.44
N VAL A 74 -4.71 1.21 2.93
CA VAL A 74 -5.41 -0.01 2.49
C VAL A 74 -4.61 -0.70 1.38
N ALA A 75 -4.19 0.07 0.37
CA ALA A 75 -3.36 -0.42 -0.72
C ALA A 75 -2.02 -0.97 -0.21
N ASP A 76 -1.35 -0.28 0.73
CA ASP A 76 -0.09 -0.74 1.33
C ASP A 76 -0.25 -2.05 2.11
N VAL A 77 -1.34 -2.21 2.89
CA VAL A 77 -1.65 -3.47 3.59
C VAL A 77 -1.80 -4.60 2.57
N ARG A 78 -2.67 -4.44 1.56
CA ARG A 78 -2.90 -5.46 0.53
C ARG A 78 -1.61 -5.81 -0.21
N LYS A 79 -0.82 -4.80 -0.57
CA LYS A 79 0.47 -4.97 -1.24
C LYS A 79 1.45 -5.77 -0.39
N MET A 80 1.59 -5.48 0.90
CA MET A 80 2.50 -6.20 1.78
C MET A 80 2.05 -7.64 2.06
N MET A 81 0.74 -7.88 2.11
CA MET A 81 0.16 -9.23 2.21
C MET A 81 0.46 -10.04 0.94
N ALA A 82 0.24 -9.47 -0.25
CA ALA A 82 0.55 -10.12 -1.51
C ALA A 82 2.06 -10.34 -1.71
N TRP A 83 2.90 -9.38 -1.30
CA TRP A 83 4.35 -9.48 -1.48
C TRP A 83 4.99 -10.54 -0.56
N GLY A 84 4.61 -10.54 0.72
CA GLY A 84 5.31 -11.35 1.73
C GLY A 84 4.58 -12.63 2.16
N LEU A 85 3.26 -12.71 1.94
CA LEU A 85 2.37 -13.69 2.54
C LEU A 85 1.30 -14.21 1.55
N ALA A 86 1.57 -14.19 0.24
CA ALA A 86 0.62 -14.66 -0.79
C ALA A 86 0.20 -16.11 -0.55
N ASP A 87 1.14 -17.00 -0.24
CA ASP A 87 0.89 -18.42 0.00
C ASP A 87 0.28 -18.71 1.39
N TRP A 88 0.07 -17.67 2.19
CA TRP A 88 -0.56 -17.77 3.51
C TRP A 88 -2.00 -17.25 3.51
N GLN A 89 -2.49 -16.67 2.41
CA GLN A 89 -3.83 -16.08 2.34
C GLN A 89 -4.94 -17.11 2.64
N ASP A 90 -4.81 -18.33 2.13
CA ASP A 90 -5.78 -19.42 2.35
C ASP A 90 -5.53 -20.20 3.65
N LYS A 91 -4.45 -19.90 4.37
CA LYS A 91 -4.15 -20.60 5.62
C LYS A 91 -5.09 -20.10 6.72
N ARG A 92 -5.57 -21.05 7.53
CA ARG A 92 -6.29 -20.76 8.77
C ARG A 92 -5.38 -20.02 9.73
N LEU A 93 -5.94 -19.07 10.47
CA LEU A 93 -5.18 -18.30 11.46
C LEU A 93 -4.49 -19.20 12.49
N SER A 94 -5.18 -20.24 12.96
CA SER A 94 -4.67 -21.24 13.92
C SER A 94 -3.48 -22.04 13.39
N ALA A 95 -3.31 -22.15 12.08
CA ALA A 95 -2.18 -22.85 11.46
C ALA A 95 -0.91 -21.97 11.38
N ILE A 96 -1.01 -20.67 11.59
CA ILE A 96 0.12 -19.73 11.53
C ILE A 96 0.88 -19.80 12.86
N ARG A 97 1.91 -20.65 12.91
CA ARG A 97 2.75 -20.86 14.10
C ARG A 97 3.89 -19.84 14.20
N GLN A 98 4.41 -19.68 15.42
CA GLN A 98 5.49 -18.73 15.72
C GLN A 98 6.79 -19.01 14.93
N ASP A 99 7.17 -20.29 14.79
CA ASP A 99 8.34 -20.72 14.01
C ASP A 99 8.17 -20.47 12.51
N MET A 100 6.95 -20.65 11.98
CA MET A 100 6.64 -20.31 10.59
C MET A 100 6.83 -18.81 10.34
N VAL A 101 6.39 -17.96 11.27
CA VAL A 101 6.56 -16.50 11.18
C VAL A 101 8.04 -16.12 11.19
N GLU A 102 8.83 -16.71 12.08
CA GLU A 102 10.27 -16.45 12.17
C GLU A 102 11.01 -16.86 10.89
N ARG A 103 10.78 -18.09 10.39
CA ARG A 103 11.40 -18.56 9.13
C ARG A 103 10.99 -17.71 7.94
N ARG A 104 9.70 -17.35 7.85
CA ARG A 104 9.21 -16.46 6.79
C ARG A 104 9.88 -15.10 6.87
N TYR A 105 9.97 -14.53 8.07
CA TYR A 105 10.57 -13.23 8.29
C TYR A 105 12.03 -13.20 7.81
N GLN A 106 12.83 -14.19 8.20
CA GLN A 106 14.22 -14.33 7.75
C GLN A 106 14.29 -14.39 6.21
N ALA A 107 13.48 -15.23 5.56
CA ALA A 107 13.45 -15.32 4.10
C ALA A 107 13.04 -14.01 3.40
N LEU A 108 12.16 -13.21 4.01
CA LEU A 108 11.81 -11.89 3.48
C LEU A 108 12.91 -10.85 3.70
N CYS A 109 13.65 -10.95 4.80
CA CYS A 109 14.78 -10.06 5.10
C CYS A 109 15.89 -10.18 4.06
N GLU A 110 16.16 -11.37 3.54
CA GLU A 110 17.15 -11.58 2.46
C GLU A 110 16.82 -10.77 1.20
N LYS A 111 15.53 -10.51 0.94
CA LYS A 111 15.10 -9.68 -0.20
C LYS A 111 15.08 -8.19 0.15
N SER A 112 14.46 -7.84 1.27
CA SER A 112 14.34 -6.46 1.73
C SER A 112 13.96 -6.43 3.21
N PRO A 113 14.89 -6.08 4.11
CA PRO A 113 14.60 -5.96 5.54
C PRO A 113 13.49 -4.93 5.83
N ALA A 114 13.43 -3.84 5.07
CA ALA A 114 12.41 -2.81 5.22
C ALA A 114 11.00 -3.32 4.90
N CYS A 115 10.85 -4.03 3.77
CA CYS A 115 9.58 -4.62 3.38
C CYS A 115 9.18 -5.77 4.33
N ALA A 116 10.14 -6.61 4.74
CA ALA A 116 9.91 -7.67 5.71
C ALA A 116 9.38 -7.13 7.05
N ASN A 117 10.00 -6.05 7.56
CA ASN A 117 9.54 -5.38 8.77
C ASN A 117 8.11 -4.88 8.61
N GLN A 118 7.81 -4.24 7.49
CA GLN A 118 6.48 -3.68 7.23
C GLN A 118 5.41 -4.78 7.10
N THR A 119 5.70 -5.87 6.39
CA THR A 119 4.81 -7.05 6.29
C THR A 119 4.50 -7.61 7.67
N MET A 120 5.51 -7.83 8.52
CA MET A 120 5.28 -8.39 9.86
C MET A 120 4.54 -7.42 10.78
N ARG A 121 4.72 -6.10 10.63
CA ARG A 121 3.93 -5.10 11.35
C ARG A 121 2.46 -5.16 10.97
N TYR A 122 2.14 -5.29 9.69
CA TYR A 122 0.75 -5.46 9.24
C TYR A 122 0.16 -6.80 9.65
N LEU A 123 0.92 -7.90 9.53
CA LEU A 123 0.48 -9.21 10.00
C LEU A 123 0.17 -9.17 11.49
N ARG A 124 1.04 -8.54 12.29
CA ARG A 124 0.80 -8.35 13.73
C ARG A 124 -0.51 -7.59 13.98
N ALA A 125 -0.77 -6.51 13.24
CA ALA A 125 -1.99 -5.71 13.39
C ALA A 125 -3.25 -6.51 13.03
N VAL A 126 -3.23 -7.27 11.93
CA VAL A 126 -4.35 -8.11 11.48
C VAL A 126 -4.61 -9.24 12.49
N LEU A 127 -3.58 -9.91 12.99
CA LEU A 127 -3.74 -10.99 13.97
C LEU A 127 -4.23 -10.47 15.32
N ASN A 128 -3.77 -9.29 15.77
CA ASN A 128 -4.31 -8.65 16.97
C ASN A 128 -5.79 -8.29 16.80
N PHE A 129 -6.18 -7.79 15.63
CA PHE A 129 -7.58 -7.54 15.32
C PHE A 129 -8.39 -8.84 15.31
N ALA A 130 -7.88 -9.89 14.68
CA ALA A 130 -8.54 -11.19 14.63
C ALA A 130 -8.74 -11.80 16.03
N MET A 131 -7.75 -11.69 16.91
CA MET A 131 -7.85 -12.12 18.31
C MET A 131 -8.98 -11.42 19.08
N ALA A 132 -9.23 -10.13 18.78
CA ALA A 132 -10.30 -9.37 19.41
C ALA A 132 -11.66 -9.55 18.73
N ARG A 133 -11.67 -9.75 17.42
CA ARG A 133 -12.89 -9.87 16.61
C ARG A 133 -13.52 -11.24 16.71
N TYR A 134 -12.69 -12.27 16.70
CA TYR A 134 -13.15 -13.64 16.71
C TYR A 134 -12.79 -14.29 18.05
N SER A 135 -13.82 -14.75 18.73
CA SER A 135 -13.70 -15.50 19.98
C SER A 135 -14.46 -16.80 19.84
N ALA A 136 -13.95 -17.83 20.51
CA ALA A 136 -14.69 -19.04 20.71
C ALA A 136 -15.94 -18.75 21.58
N PRO A 137 -16.93 -19.67 21.60
CA PRO A 137 -18.19 -19.47 22.32
C PRO A 137 -18.03 -19.28 23.84
N ASP A 138 -16.91 -19.74 24.38
CA ASP A 138 -16.48 -19.57 25.78
C ASP A 138 -15.82 -18.20 26.05
N GLY A 139 -15.69 -17.36 25.02
CA GLY A 139 -15.01 -16.06 25.09
C GLY A 139 -13.50 -16.14 24.94
N SER A 140 -12.92 -17.34 24.79
CA SER A 140 -11.47 -17.48 24.58
C SER A 140 -11.07 -16.99 23.18
N PRO A 141 -9.91 -16.35 23.02
CA PRO A 141 -9.44 -15.90 21.71
C PRO A 141 -9.05 -17.10 20.85
N ILE A 142 -9.33 -17.05 19.54
CA ILE A 142 -8.96 -18.13 18.60
C ILE A 142 -7.45 -18.40 18.60
N LEU A 143 -6.67 -17.35 18.75
CA LEU A 143 -5.23 -17.43 18.91
C LEU A 143 -4.90 -17.09 20.36
N PRO A 144 -4.22 -17.98 21.11
CA PRO A 144 -3.85 -17.71 22.50
C PRO A 144 -2.86 -16.54 22.59
N ALA A 145 -1.98 -16.41 21.59
CA ALA A 145 -1.03 -15.31 21.47
C ALA A 145 -0.74 -15.00 20.00
N ASN A 146 -0.36 -13.76 19.72
CA ASN A 146 0.01 -13.36 18.37
C ASN A 146 1.40 -13.95 18.00
N PRO A 147 1.50 -14.80 16.97
CA PRO A 147 2.74 -15.49 16.64
C PRO A 147 3.88 -14.55 16.24
N VAL A 148 3.58 -13.33 15.78
CA VAL A 148 4.57 -12.30 15.43
C VAL A 148 5.30 -11.76 16.66
N GLN A 149 4.75 -11.91 17.88
CA GLN A 149 5.42 -11.49 19.10
C GLN A 149 6.78 -12.17 19.30
N ARG A 150 6.97 -13.38 18.75
CA ARG A 150 8.26 -14.08 18.79
C ARG A 150 9.39 -13.22 18.26
N LEU A 151 9.18 -12.45 17.19
CA LEU A 151 10.21 -11.56 16.62
C LEU A 151 10.65 -10.47 17.62
N THR A 152 9.72 -9.98 18.44
CA THR A 152 10.00 -8.98 19.47
C THR A 152 10.72 -9.59 20.65
N LEU A 153 10.24 -10.74 21.14
CA LEU A 153 10.79 -11.43 22.31
C LEU A 153 12.21 -11.94 22.07
N THR A 154 12.46 -12.47 20.87
CA THR A 154 13.80 -12.93 20.43
C THR A 154 14.71 -11.80 19.95
N ARG A 155 14.20 -10.55 19.89
CA ARG A 155 14.90 -9.40 19.29
C ARG A 155 15.39 -9.66 17.86
N ALA A 156 14.67 -10.48 17.09
CA ALA A 156 15.02 -10.86 15.73
C ALA A 156 14.83 -9.74 14.69
N TRP A 157 14.13 -8.65 15.03
CA TRP A 157 13.87 -7.54 14.11
C TRP A 157 15.16 -6.94 13.55
N LYS A 158 15.33 -6.99 12.23
CA LYS A 158 16.43 -6.32 11.52
C LYS A 158 16.29 -4.81 11.61
N ARG A 159 17.37 -4.16 12.03
CA ARG A 159 17.50 -2.70 11.99
C ARG A 159 17.62 -2.25 10.55
N VAL A 160 16.82 -1.24 10.17
CA VAL A 160 16.87 -0.60 8.87
C VAL A 160 17.23 0.86 9.11
N ASP A 161 18.45 1.23 8.75
CA ASP A 161 18.90 2.59 8.92
C ASP A 161 18.23 3.53 7.91
N ARG A 162 17.99 4.76 8.36
CA ARG A 162 17.40 5.80 7.53
C ARG A 162 18.37 6.15 6.41
N ARG A 163 17.85 6.29 5.18
CA ARG A 163 18.63 6.86 4.07
C ARG A 163 19.09 8.26 4.44
N ARG A 164 20.41 8.48 4.38
CA ARG A 164 21.06 9.77 4.69
C ARG A 164 21.42 10.59 3.44
N THR A 165 21.11 10.07 2.26
CA THR A 165 21.35 10.78 1.00
C THR A 165 20.62 12.10 1.00
N LEU A 166 21.37 13.19 0.89
CA LEU A 166 20.92 14.57 0.91
C LEU A 166 21.67 15.31 -0.21
N ILE A 167 21.00 16.25 -0.87
CA ILE A 167 21.66 17.21 -1.76
C ILE A 167 22.34 18.24 -0.85
N ARG A 168 23.66 18.33 -0.88
CA ARG A 168 24.42 19.29 -0.08
C ARG A 168 24.33 20.68 -0.72
N PRO A 169 24.50 21.77 0.06
CA PRO A 169 24.38 23.13 -0.48
C PRO A 169 25.26 23.42 -1.71
N HIS A 170 26.48 22.85 -1.78
CA HIS A 170 27.37 23.00 -2.92
C HIS A 170 26.95 22.19 -4.16
N GLU A 171 26.13 21.15 -4.00
CA GLU A 171 25.60 20.33 -5.10
C GLU A 171 24.31 20.94 -5.68
N LEU A 172 23.70 21.88 -4.96
CA LEU A 172 22.42 22.47 -5.32
C LEU A 172 22.46 23.24 -6.66
N PRO A 173 23.49 24.04 -6.99
CA PRO A 173 23.56 24.72 -8.29
C PRO A 173 23.60 23.75 -9.47
N ALA A 174 24.45 22.72 -9.41
CA ALA A 174 24.55 21.71 -10.46
C ALA A 174 23.23 20.92 -10.60
N TRP A 175 22.62 20.54 -9.47
CA TRP A 175 21.31 19.88 -9.48
C TRP A 175 20.22 20.77 -10.09
N TRP A 176 20.22 22.07 -9.80
CA TRP A 176 19.25 23.02 -10.34
C TRP A 176 19.37 23.15 -11.87
N GLN A 177 20.60 23.22 -12.38
CA GLN A 177 20.88 23.25 -13.82
C GLN A 177 20.48 21.95 -14.51
N ALA A 178 20.68 20.81 -13.86
CA ALA A 178 20.26 19.51 -14.40
C ALA A 178 18.74 19.42 -14.60
N LEU A 179 17.93 20.23 -13.89
CA LEU A 179 16.49 20.28 -14.12
C LEU A 179 16.12 20.90 -15.47
N ASP A 180 16.98 21.71 -16.09
CA ASP A 180 16.73 22.27 -17.42
C ASP A 180 16.86 21.21 -18.53
N GLN A 181 17.47 20.07 -18.22
CA GLN A 181 17.70 18.98 -19.16
C GLN A 181 16.55 17.94 -19.14
N ILE A 182 15.58 18.08 -18.24
CA ILE A 182 14.42 17.17 -18.15
C ILE A 182 13.14 17.86 -18.63
N ASN A 183 12.07 17.07 -18.80
CA ASN A 183 10.75 17.64 -19.12
C ASN A 183 10.38 18.74 -18.11
N LEU A 184 9.99 19.89 -18.64
CA LEU A 184 9.60 21.07 -17.87
C LEU A 184 8.55 20.80 -16.79
N LEU A 185 7.59 19.90 -17.02
CA LEU A 185 6.62 19.51 -15.97
C LEU A 185 7.31 18.89 -14.75
N HIS A 186 8.31 18.05 -14.98
CA HIS A 186 9.09 17.44 -13.90
C HIS A 186 10.03 18.45 -13.25
N ALA A 187 10.69 19.29 -14.05
CA ALA A 187 11.57 20.35 -13.57
C ALA A 187 10.82 21.28 -12.60
N ASP A 188 9.66 21.77 -13.02
CA ASP A 188 8.83 22.68 -12.24
C ASP A 188 8.25 22.01 -10.99
N PHE A 189 7.91 20.71 -11.07
CA PHE A 189 7.54 19.93 -9.89
C PHE A 189 8.67 19.87 -8.85
N PHE A 190 9.89 19.58 -9.26
CA PHE A 190 11.04 19.53 -8.34
C PHE A 190 11.37 20.91 -7.76
N ARG A 191 11.27 21.97 -8.56
CA ARG A 191 11.43 23.36 -8.10
C ARG A 191 10.38 23.75 -7.07
N LEU A 192 9.11 23.39 -7.33
CA LEU A 192 8.02 23.62 -6.38
C LEU A 192 8.32 22.94 -5.05
N VAL A 193 8.65 21.65 -5.06
CA VAL A 193 8.94 20.88 -3.84
C VAL A 193 10.15 21.45 -3.10
N LEU A 194 11.22 21.81 -3.82
CA LEU A 194 12.42 22.37 -3.20
C LEU A 194 12.15 23.72 -2.50
N LEU A 195 11.42 24.62 -3.18
CA LEU A 195 11.20 25.99 -2.69
C LEU A 195 10.08 26.09 -1.63
N THR A 196 9.11 25.18 -1.66
CA THR A 196 7.99 25.17 -0.70
C THR A 196 8.18 24.17 0.44
N GLY A 197 9.07 23.19 0.28
CA GLY A 197 9.25 22.10 1.24
C GLY A 197 8.08 21.12 1.31
N LEU A 198 7.13 21.19 0.39
CA LEU A 198 5.95 20.31 0.38
C LEU A 198 6.34 18.85 0.20
N ARG A 199 5.60 17.95 0.85
CA ARG A 199 5.78 16.53 0.56
C ARG A 199 5.36 16.24 -0.87
N LYS A 200 6.02 15.28 -1.51
CA LYS A 200 5.67 14.82 -2.87
C LYS A 200 4.16 14.64 -3.09
N SER A 201 3.47 13.98 -2.16
CA SER A 201 2.03 13.73 -2.26
C SER A 201 1.19 15.00 -2.11
N GLU A 202 1.62 15.94 -1.27
CA GLU A 202 0.95 17.22 -1.06
C GLU A 202 1.10 18.07 -2.34
N ALA A 203 2.31 18.15 -2.90
CA ALA A 203 2.58 18.88 -4.13
C ALA A 203 1.85 18.28 -5.35
N LEU A 204 1.74 16.95 -5.45
CA LEU A 204 1.00 16.29 -6.54
C LEU A 204 -0.52 16.42 -6.41
N GLY A 205 -1.03 16.66 -5.19
CA GLY A 205 -2.45 16.80 -4.92
C GLY A 205 -2.99 18.23 -5.07
N LEU A 206 -2.11 19.20 -5.37
CA LEU A 206 -2.50 20.60 -5.53
C LEU A 206 -3.43 20.81 -6.72
N THR A 207 -4.47 21.60 -6.51
CA THR A 207 -5.40 22.06 -7.53
C THR A 207 -5.25 23.56 -7.77
N TRP A 208 -5.84 24.09 -8.85
CA TRP A 208 -5.84 25.53 -9.09
C TRP A 208 -6.67 26.33 -8.08
N GLU A 209 -7.57 25.67 -7.33
CA GLU A 209 -8.35 26.29 -6.25
C GLU A 209 -7.48 26.55 -5.02
N ASP A 210 -6.42 25.77 -4.85
CA ASP A 210 -5.45 25.90 -3.76
C ASP A 210 -4.44 27.04 -4.01
N VAL A 211 -4.41 27.63 -5.21
CA VAL A 211 -3.43 28.63 -5.63
C VAL A 211 -4.09 30.00 -5.79
N ASP A 212 -3.80 30.92 -4.88
CA ASP A 212 -4.13 32.33 -5.03
C ASP A 212 -2.92 33.13 -5.53
N LEU A 213 -2.86 33.35 -6.84
CA LEU A 213 -1.80 34.15 -7.47
C LEU A 213 -1.88 35.64 -7.14
N LYS A 214 -3.07 36.16 -6.76
CA LYS A 214 -3.24 37.57 -6.38
C LYS A 214 -2.74 37.80 -4.97
N ALA A 215 -3.16 36.95 -4.04
CA ALA A 215 -2.71 37.01 -2.64
C ALA A 215 -1.30 36.41 -2.44
N ARG A 216 -0.72 35.78 -3.47
CA ARG A 216 0.56 35.05 -3.41
C ARG A 216 0.56 33.98 -2.32
N LEU A 217 -0.52 33.19 -2.27
CA LEU A 217 -0.71 32.13 -1.29
C LEU A 217 -0.97 30.77 -1.96
N LEU A 218 -0.36 29.75 -1.40
CA LEU A 218 -0.57 28.35 -1.73
C LEU A 218 -1.15 27.63 -0.52
N THR A 219 -2.39 27.16 -0.60
CA THR A 219 -3.08 26.52 0.51
C THR A 219 -3.01 25.00 0.36
N VAL A 220 -2.48 24.30 1.36
CA VAL A 220 -2.44 22.83 1.34
C VAL A 220 -3.48 22.29 2.31
N THR A 221 -4.53 21.68 1.76
CA THR A 221 -5.72 21.25 2.50
C THR A 221 -5.63 19.79 2.99
N ASP A 222 -5.15 18.84 2.18
CA ASP A 222 -4.96 17.42 2.59
C ASP A 222 -3.53 17.15 3.09
N THR A 223 -3.24 17.57 4.32
CA THR A 223 -1.97 17.20 4.95
C THR A 223 -2.08 15.89 5.72
N LYS A 224 -0.97 15.14 5.79
CA LYS A 224 -0.86 13.96 6.66
C LYS A 224 -1.17 14.28 8.14
N ALA A 225 -1.01 15.55 8.54
CA ALA A 225 -1.29 16.05 9.89
C ALA A 225 -2.73 16.57 10.09
N ARG A 226 -3.59 16.49 9.06
CA ARG A 226 -4.99 16.99 9.05
C ARG A 226 -5.13 18.46 9.44
N ARG A 227 -4.11 19.27 9.20
CA ARG A 227 -4.13 20.73 9.42
C ARG A 227 -3.84 21.43 8.11
N PRO A 228 -4.78 22.24 7.58
CA PRO A 228 -4.50 23.12 6.48
C PRO A 228 -3.41 24.11 6.86
N HIS A 229 -2.53 24.44 5.92
CA HIS A 229 -1.58 25.53 6.08
C HIS A 229 -1.42 26.25 4.75
N ALA A 230 -1.17 27.56 4.83
CA ALA A 230 -0.89 28.40 3.69
C ALA A 230 0.62 28.71 3.64
N LEU A 231 1.19 28.64 2.44
CA LEU A 231 2.58 28.97 2.16
C LEU A 231 2.64 30.20 1.25
N PRO A 232 3.55 31.14 1.49
CA PRO A 232 3.76 32.27 0.59
C PRO A 232 4.37 31.79 -0.74
N LEU A 233 3.91 32.37 -1.85
CA LEU A 233 4.45 32.15 -3.18
C LEU A 233 5.48 33.23 -3.51
N THR A 234 6.71 32.81 -3.83
CA THR A 234 7.74 33.71 -4.33
C THR A 234 7.43 34.22 -5.74
N ASP A 235 8.02 35.37 -6.11
CA ASP A 235 8.44 35.77 -7.46
C ASP A 235 8.41 34.65 -8.50
N TYR A 236 9.37 33.78 -8.29
CA TYR A 236 9.70 32.69 -9.17
C TYR A 236 8.56 31.68 -9.30
N LEU A 237 7.99 31.24 -8.18
CA LEU A 237 6.93 30.22 -8.16
C LEU A 237 5.63 30.75 -8.77
N ALA A 238 5.26 32.01 -8.49
CA ALA A 238 4.07 32.61 -9.07
C ALA A 238 4.19 32.70 -10.60
N GLY A 239 5.33 33.20 -11.11
CA GLY A 239 5.57 33.25 -12.56
C GLY A 239 5.60 31.86 -13.21
N MET A 240 6.16 30.86 -12.52
CA MET A 240 6.14 29.46 -12.98
C MET A 240 4.72 28.90 -13.07
N LEU A 241 3.91 29.10 -12.03
CA LEU A 241 2.51 28.65 -12.00
C LEU A 241 1.66 29.39 -13.04
N GLU A 242 1.87 30.68 -13.26
CA GLU A 242 1.19 31.43 -14.32
C GLU A 242 1.48 30.84 -15.71
N ARG A 243 2.75 30.53 -16.02
CA ARG A 243 3.12 29.89 -17.29
C ARG A 243 2.37 28.56 -17.48
N HIS A 244 2.24 27.75 -16.44
CA HIS A 244 1.45 26.51 -16.49
C HIS A 244 -0.04 26.78 -16.73
N ARG A 245 -0.62 27.77 -16.04
CA ARG A 245 -2.03 28.13 -16.18
C ARG A 245 -2.36 28.58 -17.60
N HIS A 246 -1.48 29.35 -18.23
CA HIS A 246 -1.64 29.79 -19.61
C HIS A 246 -1.57 28.62 -20.60
N ARG A 247 -0.60 27.71 -20.42
CA ARG A 247 -0.45 26.53 -21.30
C ARG A 247 -1.66 25.60 -21.23
N GLN A 248 -2.17 25.31 -20.04
CA GLN A 248 -3.38 24.50 -19.88
C GLN A 248 -4.62 25.15 -20.51
N ARG A 249 -4.71 26.49 -20.52
CA ARG A 249 -5.80 27.23 -21.19
C ARG A 249 -5.69 27.19 -22.71
N CYS A 250 -4.49 27.28 -23.26
CA CYS A 250 -4.24 27.19 -24.70
C CYS A 250 -4.49 25.78 -25.25
N ASP A 251 -4.21 24.74 -24.46
CA ASP A 251 -4.42 23.34 -24.85
C ASP A 251 -5.91 22.93 -24.91
N ARG A 252 -6.81 23.76 -24.35
CA ARG A 252 -8.26 23.52 -24.37
C ARG A 252 -8.88 23.61 -25.78
N ARG A 253 -8.16 24.12 -26.79
CA ARG A 253 -8.64 24.23 -28.18
C ARG A 253 -8.10 23.18 -29.16
N LEU A 254 -7.22 22.24 -28.75
CA LEU A 254 -6.64 21.28 -29.70
C LEU A 254 -6.81 19.78 -29.40
N HIS A 255 -7.45 19.37 -28.30
CA HIS A 255 -7.78 17.95 -28.09
C HIS A 255 -9.18 17.69 -27.52
N ARG A 256 -10.21 17.88 -28.35
CA ARG A 256 -11.41 17.02 -28.31
C ARG A 256 -11.16 15.79 -29.18
N HIS A 257 -10.35 14.85 -28.69
CA HIS A 257 -10.34 13.40 -28.99
C HIS A 257 -8.94 12.80 -28.76
N ARG A 258 -8.74 12.15 -27.61
CA ARG A 258 -8.32 10.73 -27.52
C ARG A 258 -8.35 10.25 -26.06
N TYR A 259 -9.56 10.15 -25.52
CA TYR A 259 -9.90 9.02 -24.66
C TYR A 259 -11.31 8.58 -25.08
N ARG A 260 -11.38 7.89 -26.23
CA ARG A 260 -12.58 7.16 -26.62
C ARG A 260 -12.42 5.77 -26.03
N ALA A 261 -13.34 5.41 -25.14
CA ALA A 261 -13.49 4.07 -24.63
C ALA A 261 -13.48 3.06 -25.79
N ALA A 262 -12.49 2.17 -25.81
CA ALA A 262 -12.47 1.01 -26.67
C ALA A 262 -11.76 -0.13 -25.93
N ALA A 263 -12.59 -1.05 -25.45
CA ALA A 263 -12.38 -2.50 -25.31
C ALA A 263 -10.99 -3.05 -24.96
N GLY A 264 -10.92 -3.74 -23.82
CA GLY A 264 -10.28 -5.06 -23.68
C GLY A 264 -8.74 -5.17 -23.77
N PRO A 265 -8.07 -5.81 -22.80
CA PRO A 265 -6.64 -6.13 -22.91
C PRO A 265 -6.48 -7.35 -23.83
N ASP A 266 -5.58 -7.32 -24.82
CA ASP A 266 -4.80 -8.51 -25.28
C ASP A 266 -3.94 -8.32 -26.56
N ALA A 267 -3.96 -7.18 -27.26
CA ALA A 267 -3.26 -7.11 -28.55
C ALA A 267 -2.34 -5.89 -28.74
N ALA A 268 -1.27 -5.75 -27.94
CA ALA A 268 -0.18 -4.79 -28.25
C ALA A 268 1.15 -5.02 -27.50
N GLY A 269 1.44 -6.23 -27.00
CA GLY A 269 2.66 -6.52 -26.24
C GLY A 269 3.78 -7.21 -27.03
N ASN A 270 3.53 -7.61 -28.28
CA ASN A 270 4.37 -8.62 -28.96
C ASN A 270 5.14 -8.10 -30.19
N ARG A 271 5.59 -6.84 -30.19
CA ARG A 271 6.35 -6.30 -31.34
C ARG A 271 7.54 -5.39 -30.99
N LEU A 272 8.30 -5.75 -29.95
CA LEU A 272 9.67 -5.23 -29.71
C LEU A 272 10.55 -6.34 -29.09
N ARG A 273 10.63 -7.49 -29.78
CA ARG A 273 11.50 -8.60 -29.41
C ARG A 273 12.05 -9.33 -30.64
N ALA A 274 12.69 -8.57 -31.51
CA ALA A 274 13.57 -9.09 -32.54
C ALA A 274 14.48 -7.94 -32.95
N GLU A 275 15.61 -7.80 -32.26
CA GLU A 275 16.91 -7.37 -32.79
C GLU A 275 17.83 -7.09 -31.60
N ASN A 276 19.00 -7.75 -31.64
CA ASN A 276 20.13 -7.69 -30.71
C ASN A 276 20.00 -8.55 -29.43
N GLY A 277 20.53 -9.77 -29.55
CA GLY A 277 20.82 -10.67 -28.44
C GLY A 277 22.20 -10.40 -27.82
N GLY A 278 22.34 -10.86 -26.57
CA GLY A 278 23.62 -11.15 -25.92
C GLY A 278 23.84 -10.44 -24.57
N GLY A 279 23.78 -11.18 -23.45
CA GLY A 279 24.45 -10.79 -22.19
C GLY A 279 23.57 -10.61 -20.94
N GLU A 280 23.34 -11.72 -20.24
CA GLU A 280 23.20 -11.93 -18.78
C GLU A 280 22.59 -10.84 -17.83
N GLY A 281 21.56 -11.25 -17.07
CA GLY A 281 21.08 -10.53 -15.88
C GLY A 281 19.56 -10.47 -15.71
N LYS A 282 18.88 -11.63 -15.57
CA LYS A 282 17.41 -11.75 -15.43
C LYS A 282 16.85 -10.98 -14.20
N ARG A 283 16.41 -9.74 -14.39
CA ARG A 283 15.48 -9.03 -13.49
C ARG A 283 14.05 -9.21 -14.00
N ARG A 284 13.31 -10.14 -13.38
CA ARG A 284 11.86 -10.32 -13.58
C ARG A 284 11.10 -9.19 -12.88
N CYS A 285 10.59 -8.22 -13.64
CA CYS A 285 9.57 -7.30 -13.17
C CYS A 285 8.19 -7.90 -13.47
N HIS A 286 7.51 -8.41 -12.44
CA HIS A 286 6.10 -8.79 -12.53
C HIS A 286 5.23 -7.55 -12.71
N ALA A 287 4.41 -7.56 -13.76
CA ALA A 287 3.34 -6.62 -14.00
C ALA A 287 2.13 -6.96 -13.11
N ILE A 288 1.57 -5.96 -12.43
CA ILE A 288 0.13 -5.85 -12.11
C ILE A 288 -0.23 -4.36 -12.15
N ALA A 289 -1.09 -4.01 -13.11
CA ALA A 289 -1.75 -2.71 -13.34
C ALA A 289 -2.84 -2.46 -12.28
N THR A 290 -3.06 -1.22 -11.81
CA THR A 290 -4.09 -0.24 -12.23
C THR A 290 -3.96 0.93 -11.22
N GLU A 291 -4.19 2.23 -11.44
CA GLU A 291 -4.75 3.11 -12.47
C GLU A 291 -4.11 4.50 -12.22
N GLY A 292 -3.85 5.28 -13.28
CA GLY A 292 -3.56 6.72 -13.18
C GLY A 292 -2.23 7.12 -12.49
N GLY A 293 -1.11 6.98 -13.18
CA GLY A 293 0.12 7.62 -12.73
C GLY A 293 1.31 7.25 -13.60
N LEU A 294 2.03 8.27 -14.09
CA LEU A 294 3.36 8.13 -14.70
C LEU A 294 4.23 7.23 -13.82
N THR A 295 4.40 5.99 -14.25
CA THR A 295 5.23 5.00 -13.56
C THR A 295 6.36 4.64 -14.50
N MET A 296 7.35 5.52 -14.61
CA MET A 296 8.71 5.08 -14.93
C MET A 296 9.45 4.73 -13.64
N CYS A 297 10.29 3.71 -13.74
CA CYS A 297 11.00 3.05 -12.67
C CYS A 297 11.74 4.05 -11.76
N ARG A 298 11.47 3.99 -10.45
CA ARG A 298 12.02 4.85 -9.38
C ARG A 298 13.55 4.89 -9.30
N GLN A 299 14.24 3.95 -9.93
CA GLN A 299 15.70 3.84 -9.88
C GLN A 299 16.34 4.54 -11.09
N GLU A 300 15.81 4.31 -12.29
CA GLU A 300 16.41 4.80 -13.54
C GLU A 300 16.48 6.33 -13.65
N THR A 301 15.48 7.08 -13.17
CA THR A 301 15.51 8.56 -13.29
C THR A 301 16.44 9.21 -12.25
N ALA A 302 16.51 8.65 -11.04
CA ALA A 302 17.37 9.17 -9.97
C ALA A 302 18.82 8.65 -10.06
N GLU A 303 19.04 7.55 -10.78
CA GLU A 303 20.36 7.05 -11.20
C GLU A 303 20.83 7.83 -12.42
N ARG A 304 19.99 8.09 -13.44
CA ARG A 304 20.36 8.97 -14.57
C ARG A 304 20.73 10.40 -14.17
N ILE A 305 19.98 11.02 -13.25
CA ILE A 305 20.34 12.36 -12.74
C ILE A 305 21.67 12.32 -11.98
N ARG A 306 22.04 11.16 -11.39
CA ARG A 306 23.33 10.97 -10.70
C ARG A 306 24.48 10.65 -11.66
N GLU A 307 24.26 9.80 -12.66
CA GLU A 307 25.22 9.50 -13.73
C GLU A 307 25.54 10.76 -14.51
N MET A 308 24.52 11.55 -14.90
CA MET A 308 24.70 12.83 -15.58
C MET A 308 25.40 13.89 -14.71
N ALA A 309 25.27 13.82 -13.38
CA ALA A 309 26.00 14.70 -12.46
C ALA A 309 27.43 14.22 -12.15
N GLN A 310 27.76 12.96 -12.43
CA GLN A 310 29.09 12.37 -12.23
C GLN A 310 29.94 12.35 -13.51
N GLU A 311 29.32 12.42 -14.68
CA GLU A 311 30.00 12.43 -16.00
C GLU A 311 30.44 13.83 -16.47
N LEU A 312 30.30 14.89 -15.67
CA LEU A 312 30.89 16.19 -16.00
C LEU A 312 32.39 16.12 -15.72
N PRO A 313 33.28 16.16 -16.74
CA PRO A 313 34.71 16.21 -16.50
C PRO A 313 35.05 17.48 -15.72
N GLU A 314 35.89 17.35 -14.70
CA GLU A 314 36.39 18.41 -13.82
C GLU A 314 37.26 19.47 -14.54
N GLU A 315 37.40 19.39 -15.86
CA GLU A 315 38.21 20.28 -16.68
C GLU A 315 37.35 21.07 -17.67
N ASP A 316 36.71 22.13 -17.18
CA ASP A 316 36.54 23.38 -17.95
C ASP A 316 36.09 24.54 -17.04
N ALA A 317 36.66 24.57 -15.83
CA ALA A 317 36.87 25.83 -15.15
C ALA A 317 38.10 26.50 -15.79
N ILE A 318 37.90 27.71 -16.33
CA ILE A 318 38.91 28.66 -16.84
C ILE A 318 39.19 28.55 -18.35
N ALA A 319 38.38 29.24 -19.19
CA ALA A 319 38.86 30.18 -20.22
C ALA A 319 37.77 30.62 -21.21
N ARG A 320 37.64 31.96 -21.38
CA ARG A 320 37.22 32.67 -22.61
C ARG A 320 35.76 32.45 -23.08
N CYS A 321 34.88 33.44 -23.20
CA CYS A 321 35.09 34.76 -23.80
C CYS A 321 34.10 35.79 -23.24
N ARG A 322 34.67 36.97 -23.00
CA ARG A 322 34.01 38.29 -23.00
C ARG A 322 33.17 38.48 -24.28
N TYR A 323 32.30 39.51 -24.26
CA TYR A 323 31.47 40.13 -25.31
C TYR A 323 29.96 39.93 -25.01
N HIS A 324 29.10 40.94 -24.91
CA HIS A 324 29.23 42.40 -24.88
C HIS A 324 28.03 42.93 -24.08
N THR A 325 28.29 43.90 -23.21
CA THR A 325 27.32 44.91 -22.80
C THR A 325 27.04 45.84 -23.98
N GLU A 326 25.77 45.97 -24.35
CA GLU A 326 25.09 47.23 -24.71
C GLU A 326 23.57 47.06 -24.53
#